data_AF-F9Q114-F1
#
_entry.id   AF-F9Q114-F1
#
_cell.length_a   1.000
_cell.length_b   1.000
_cell.length_c   1.000
_cell.angle_alpha   90.00
_cell.angle_beta   90.00
_cell.angle_gamma   90.00
#
_symmetry.space_group_name_H-M   'P 1'
#
loop_
_entity.id
_entity.type
_entity.pdbx_description
1 polymer ?
#
loop_
_entity_poly.entity_id
_entity_poly.type
_entity_poly.pdbx_seq_one_letter_code
_entity_poly.pdbx_strand_id
1 'polypeptide(L)'
;MKILVTSGGTSEAIDSVRAITNHSTGRLGKIITETLLAAGHEVCLITTKRSLKPESHPNLSIREITNTHELLLEMQERVKDYQVLIHSMAVSDYTPVYMTGLEEVQASSNLEEFLSKQNHQTKISSTDEVQVLFLKKHPKSSL
;
A
#
# COMPACT_ATOMS: atom_id res chain seq x y z
N MET A 1 5.15 -19.49 19.04
CA MET A 1 4.62 -18.13 19.20
C MET A 1 3.92 -17.70 17.91
N LYS A 2 3.05 -16.69 17.98
CA LYS A 2 2.38 -16.10 16.84
C LYS A 2 3.18 -14.90 16.33
N ILE A 3 3.52 -14.90 15.05
CA ILE A 3 4.33 -13.86 14.41
C ILE A 3 3.54 -13.22 13.27
N LEU A 4 3.44 -11.90 13.29
CA LEU A 4 2.85 -11.10 12.21
C LEU A 4 3.98 -10.62 11.30
N VAL A 5 3.87 -10.91 10.01
CA VAL A 5 4.84 -10.48 8.99
C VAL A 5 4.10 -9.63 7.97
N THR A 6 4.67 -8.51 7.59
CA THR A 6 4.23 -7.75 6.42
C THR A 6 5.27 -7.85 5.31
N SER A 7 4.85 -7.99 4.06
CA SER A 7 5.75 -8.10 2.91
C SER A 7 5.14 -7.50 1.64
N GLY A 8 5.97 -7.22 0.64
CA GLY A 8 5.50 -6.65 -0.62
C GLY A 8 5.55 -5.13 -0.63
N GLY A 9 4.78 -4.51 -1.51
CA GLY A 9 4.61 -3.05 -1.54
C GLY A 9 3.19 -2.64 -1.88
N THR A 10 2.73 -1.57 -1.23
CA THR A 10 1.38 -1.00 -1.38
C THR A 10 1.22 -0.29 -2.72
N SER A 11 -0.03 -0.15 -3.16
CA SER A 11 -0.44 0.53 -4.38
C SER A 11 -1.60 1.46 -4.09
N GLU A 12 -1.39 2.75 -4.34
CA GLU A 12 -2.41 3.78 -4.15
C GLU A 12 -3.08 4.10 -5.49
N ALA A 13 -4.41 3.97 -5.54
CA ALA A 13 -5.17 4.14 -6.78
C ALA A 13 -5.13 5.60 -7.24
N ILE A 14 -4.85 5.81 -8.52
CA ILE A 14 -4.98 7.12 -9.20
C ILE A 14 -6.36 7.22 -9.85
N ASP A 15 -6.78 6.16 -10.54
CA ASP A 15 -8.09 6.01 -11.16
C ASP A 15 -8.47 4.51 -11.27
N SER A 16 -9.48 4.18 -12.09
CA SER A 16 -9.97 2.80 -12.24
C SER A 16 -8.95 1.82 -12.85
N VAL A 17 -7.87 2.31 -13.45
CA VAL A 17 -6.85 1.50 -14.15
C VAL A 17 -5.45 1.72 -13.60
N ARG A 18 -5.10 2.97 -13.23
CA ARG A 18 -3.75 3.38 -12.84
C ARG A 18 -3.60 3.45 -11.33
N ALA A 19 -2.40 3.12 -10.84
CA ALA A 19 -2.00 3.27 -9.45
C ALA A 19 -0.52 3.67 -9.33
N ILE A 20 -0.17 4.41 -8.28
CA ILE A 20 1.22 4.61 -7.86
C ILE A 20 1.61 3.48 -6.91
N THR A 21 2.75 2.85 -7.13
CA THR A 21 3.09 1.54 -6.56
C THR A 21 4.50 1.55 -5.98
N ASN A 22 4.64 1.02 -4.75
CA ASN A 22 5.90 0.50 -4.27
C ASN A 22 6.12 -0.91 -4.83
N HIS A 23 7.16 -1.08 -5.66
CA HIS A 23 7.37 -2.26 -6.50
C HIS A 23 8.10 -3.44 -5.80
N SER A 24 8.18 -3.42 -4.47
CA SER A 24 8.77 -4.53 -3.72
C SER A 24 8.04 -5.84 -4.01
N THR A 25 8.80 -6.86 -4.41
CA THR A 25 8.27 -8.19 -4.73
C THR A 25 8.09 -9.08 -3.49
N GLY A 26 8.46 -8.59 -2.30
CA GLY A 26 8.28 -9.34 -1.05
C GLY A 26 9.21 -10.54 -0.89
N ARG A 27 10.25 -10.72 -1.73
CA ARG A 27 11.18 -11.87 -1.67
C ARG A 27 11.75 -12.12 -0.27
N LEU A 28 12.22 -11.07 0.40
CA LEU A 28 12.75 -11.18 1.76
C LEU A 28 11.67 -11.62 2.75
N GLY A 29 10.49 -11.01 2.70
CA GLY A 29 9.35 -11.39 3.55
C GLY A 29 8.92 -12.84 3.36
N LYS A 30 8.92 -13.35 2.11
CA LYS A 30 8.69 -14.77 1.82
C LYS A 30 9.69 -15.67 2.54
N ILE A 31 11.00 -15.40 2.39
CA ILE A 31 12.05 -16.21 3.02
C ILE A 31 11.96 -16.18 4.55
N ILE A 32 11.68 -15.00 5.12
CA ILE A 32 11.44 -14.86 6.57
C ILE A 32 10.27 -15.74 6.99
N THR A 33 9.13 -15.65 6.32
CA THR A 33 7.95 -16.46 6.63
C THR A 33 8.25 -17.95 6.54
N GLU A 34 8.90 -18.42 5.48
CA GLU A 34 9.27 -19.85 5.33
C GLU A 34 10.19 -20.33 6.45
N THR A 35 11.15 -19.49 6.85
CA THR A 35 12.08 -19.79 7.94
C THR A 35 11.35 -19.92 9.28
N LEU A 36 10.41 -19.02 9.56
CA LEU A 36 9.61 -19.05 10.79
C LEU A 36 8.67 -20.27 10.84
N LEU A 37 8.07 -20.63 9.70
CA LEU A 37 7.22 -21.81 9.58
C LEU A 37 8.03 -23.09 9.80
N ALA A 38 9.23 -23.20 9.21
CA ALA A 38 10.13 -24.33 9.40
C ALA A 38 10.59 -24.48 10.87
N ALA A 39 10.65 -23.38 11.62
CA ALA A 39 10.91 -23.37 13.05
C ALA A 39 9.66 -23.68 13.92
N GLY A 40 8.51 -23.97 13.31
CA GLY A 40 7.28 -24.37 14.00
C GLY A 40 6.44 -23.21 14.55
N HIS A 41 6.64 -21.98 14.06
CA HIS A 41 5.82 -20.84 14.47
C HIS A 41 4.48 -20.76 13.71
N GLU A 42 3.50 -20.11 14.33
CA GLU A 42 2.26 -19.68 13.67
C GLU A 42 2.50 -18.31 13.05
N VAL A 43 2.31 -18.19 11.74
CA VAL A 43 2.63 -16.96 11.00
C VAL A 43 1.39 -16.43 10.29
N CYS A 44 1.10 -15.15 10.51
CA CYS A 44 0.19 -14.40 9.66
C CYS A 44 1.01 -13.49 8.76
N LEU A 45 0.85 -13.66 7.45
CA LEU A 45 1.51 -12.87 6.43
C LEU A 45 0.50 -11.90 5.81
N ILE A 46 0.65 -10.61 6.09
CA ILE A 46 -0.02 -9.54 5.34
C ILE A 46 0.87 -9.20 4.15
N THR A 47 0.36 -9.38 2.94
CA THR A 47 1.12 -9.22 1.70
C THR A 47 0.28 -8.55 0.63
N THR A 48 0.86 -8.29 -0.54
CA THR A 48 0.14 -7.68 -1.66
C THR A 48 0.04 -8.61 -2.86
N LYS A 49 -0.93 -8.35 -3.75
CA LYS A 49 -1.25 -9.21 -4.89
C LYS A 49 -0.04 -9.61 -5.75
N ARG A 50 0.87 -8.67 -6.02
CA ARG A 50 2.08 -8.88 -6.86
C ARG A 50 3.26 -9.52 -6.12
N SER A 51 3.14 -9.74 -4.82
CA SER A 51 4.25 -10.24 -4.00
C SER A 51 4.41 -11.75 -4.10
N LEU A 52 5.65 -12.19 -4.04
CA LEU A 52 6.02 -13.60 -3.88
C LEU A 52 5.46 -14.11 -2.55
N LYS A 53 4.82 -15.28 -2.60
CA LYS A 53 4.19 -15.90 -1.44
C LYS A 53 4.90 -17.22 -1.12
N PRO A 54 5.02 -17.57 0.17
CA PRO A 54 5.40 -18.92 0.57
C PRO A 54 4.34 -19.93 0.11
N GLU A 55 4.75 -21.20 0.02
CA GLU A 55 3.81 -22.31 -0.20
C GLU A 55 2.80 -22.43 0.95
N SER A 56 1.64 -23.03 0.66
CA SER A 56 0.62 -23.31 1.68
C SER A 56 1.20 -24.14 2.82
N HIS A 57 0.86 -23.77 4.06
CA HIS A 57 1.34 -24.43 5.27
C HIS A 57 0.25 -24.39 6.36
N PRO A 58 0.07 -25.44 7.18
CA PRO A 58 -0.99 -25.49 8.20
C PRO A 58 -0.92 -24.36 9.24
N ASN A 59 0.29 -23.88 9.54
CA ASN A 59 0.52 -22.78 10.48
C ASN A 59 0.61 -21.39 9.81
N LEU A 60 0.23 -21.27 8.52
CA LEU A 60 0.29 -20.03 7.77
C LEU A 60 -1.12 -19.52 7.46
N SER A 61 -1.35 -18.23 7.75
CA SER A 61 -2.48 -17.47 7.23
C SER A 61 -1.97 -16.32 6.36
N ILE A 62 -2.57 -16.13 5.18
CA ILE A 62 -2.21 -15.04 4.27
C ILE A 62 -3.38 -14.05 4.17
N ARG A 63 -3.07 -12.76 4.28
CA ARG A 63 -4.00 -11.65 4.06
C ARG A 63 -3.45 -10.79 2.93
N GLU A 64 -4.20 -10.69 1.84
CA GLU A 64 -3.84 -9.78 0.75
C GLU A 64 -4.47 -8.42 0.98
N ILE A 65 -3.63 -7.38 0.86
CA ILE A 65 -4.03 -5.98 0.86
C ILE A 65 -3.52 -5.27 -0.40
N THR A 66 -4.09 -4.10 -0.67
CA THR A 66 -3.78 -3.27 -1.83
C THR A 66 -3.02 -2.01 -1.43
N ASN A 67 -3.57 -1.23 -0.52
CA ASN A 67 -3.11 0.12 -0.19
C ASN A 67 -2.74 0.24 1.30
N THR A 68 -2.21 1.39 1.69
CA THR A 68 -1.83 1.63 3.10
C THR A 68 -3.02 1.74 4.05
N HIS A 69 -4.22 2.10 3.55
CA HIS A 69 -5.42 2.15 4.37
C HIS A 69 -5.84 0.74 4.83
N GLU A 70 -5.84 -0.23 3.92
CA GLU A 70 -6.07 -1.64 4.23
C GLU A 70 -4.98 -2.19 5.15
N LEU A 71 -3.72 -1.79 4.97
CA LEU A 71 -2.65 -2.12 5.91
C LEU A 71 -2.97 -1.63 7.32
N LEU A 72 -3.39 -0.37 7.47
CA LEU A 72 -3.73 0.20 8.77
C LEU A 72 -4.86 -0.59 9.45
N LEU A 73 -5.91 -0.96 8.71
CA LEU A 73 -7.01 -1.74 9.24
C LEU A 73 -6.55 -3.12 9.73
N GLU A 74 -5.77 -3.85 8.91
CA GLU A 74 -5.25 -5.17 9.29
C GLU A 74 -4.26 -5.07 10.48
N MET A 75 -3.48 -4.00 10.58
CA MET A 75 -2.58 -3.75 11.73
C MET A 75 -3.37 -3.48 13.02
N GLN A 76 -4.36 -2.58 12.97
CA GLN A 76 -5.21 -2.27 14.12
C GLN A 76 -5.99 -3.49 14.63
N GLU A 77 -6.46 -4.33 13.72
CA GLU A 77 -7.19 -5.54 14.07
C GLU A 77 -6.28 -6.58 14.73
N ARG A 78 -5.07 -6.78 14.20
CA ARG A 78 -4.26 -7.97 14.51
C ARG A 78 -3.11 -7.75 15.48
N VAL A 79 -2.45 -6.59 15.50
CA VAL A 79 -1.16 -6.43 16.19
C VAL A 79 -1.21 -6.89 17.67
N LYS A 80 -2.34 -6.69 18.34
CA LYS A 80 -2.60 -7.13 19.73
C LYS A 80 -2.55 -8.66 19.95
N ASP A 81 -2.80 -9.46 18.92
CA ASP A 81 -2.89 -10.93 19.00
C ASP A 81 -1.56 -11.64 18.70
N TYR A 82 -0.55 -10.90 18.21
CA TYR A 82 0.76 -11.43 17.82
C TYR A 82 1.86 -10.91 18.77
N GLN A 83 2.85 -11.76 19.04
CA GLN A 83 3.93 -11.42 19.98
C GLN A 83 5.10 -10.71 19.31
N VAL A 84 5.22 -10.83 17.98
CA VAL A 84 6.28 -10.23 17.17
C VAL A 84 5.66 -9.70 15.89
N LEU A 85 6.06 -8.49 15.51
CA LEU A 85 5.83 -7.89 14.20
C LEU A 85 7.15 -7.80 13.44
N ILE A 86 7.20 -8.38 12.24
CA ILE A 86 8.28 -8.17 11.27
C ILE A 86 7.72 -7.32 10.12
N HIS A 87 8.07 -6.04 10.12
CA HIS A 87 7.54 -5.07 9.17
C HIS A 87 8.47 -4.87 7.95
N SER A 88 8.40 -5.79 6.97
CA SER A 88 9.24 -5.75 5.75
C SER A 88 8.55 -5.22 4.50
N MET A 89 7.29 -4.77 4.61
CA MET A 89 6.53 -4.20 3.51
C MET A 89 7.05 -2.80 3.14
N ALA A 90 7.12 -2.50 1.85
CA ALA A 90 7.35 -1.16 1.33
C ALA A 90 6.03 -0.38 1.32
N VAL A 91 5.75 0.34 2.41
CA VAL A 91 4.55 1.14 2.60
C VAL A 91 4.68 2.49 1.88
N SER A 92 3.65 2.93 1.15
CA SER A 92 3.64 4.22 0.47
C SER A 92 3.66 5.37 1.50
N ASP A 93 4.50 6.38 1.29
CA ASP A 93 4.51 7.59 2.14
C ASP A 93 3.40 8.57 1.75
N TYR A 94 2.93 8.51 0.49
CA TYR A 94 2.00 9.45 -0.11
C TYR A 94 0.89 8.71 -0.86
N THR A 95 -0.29 9.34 -0.94
CA THR A 95 -1.45 8.87 -1.70
C THR A 95 -2.00 9.95 -2.63
N PRO A 96 -2.49 9.58 -3.84
CA PRO A 96 -3.20 10.48 -4.75
C PRO A 96 -4.33 11.26 -4.08
N VAL A 97 -4.45 12.55 -4.43
CA VAL A 97 -5.56 13.42 -4.01
C VAL A 97 -6.33 13.92 -5.21
N TYR A 98 -5.63 14.55 -6.14
CA TYR A 98 -6.23 15.21 -7.29
C TYR A 98 -5.29 15.13 -8.48
N MET A 99 -5.85 14.96 -9.68
CA MET A 99 -5.07 14.92 -10.90
C MET A 99 -5.77 15.73 -11.99
N THR A 100 -5.00 16.59 -12.66
CA THR A 100 -5.52 17.51 -13.69
C THR A 100 -4.46 17.76 -14.77
N GLY A 101 -4.84 18.48 -15.83
CA GLY A 101 -3.93 18.96 -16.87
C GLY A 101 -3.04 20.11 -16.39
N LEU A 102 -1.91 20.30 -17.07
CA LEU A 102 -0.94 21.35 -16.74
C LEU A 102 -1.52 22.77 -16.84
N GLU A 103 -2.44 23.02 -17.76
CA GLU A 103 -3.05 24.35 -17.94
C GLU A 103 -3.83 24.81 -16.71
N GLU A 104 -4.60 23.93 -16.06
CA GLU A 104 -5.32 24.27 -14.82
C GLU A 104 -4.35 24.63 -13.69
N VAL A 105 -3.23 23.90 -13.60
CA VAL A 105 -2.18 24.16 -12.60
C VAL A 105 -1.51 25.52 -12.86
N GLN A 106 -1.24 25.85 -14.12
CA GLN A 106 -0.64 27.14 -14.50
C GLN A 106 -1.57 28.34 -14.29
N ALA A 107 -2.88 28.14 -14.42
CA ALA A 107 -3.88 29.17 -14.18
C ALA A 107 -4.15 29.42 -12.69
N SER A 108 -3.75 28.50 -11.81
CA SER A 108 -3.94 28.62 -10.36
C SER A 108 -2.96 29.62 -9.74
N SER A 109 -3.48 30.49 -8.88
CA SER A 109 -2.67 31.39 -8.05
C SER A 109 -2.23 30.76 -6.73
N ASN A 110 -2.79 29.61 -6.35
CA ASN A 110 -2.45 28.87 -5.13
C ASN A 110 -2.64 27.36 -5.31
N LEU A 111 -1.52 26.62 -5.39
CA LEU A 111 -1.53 25.17 -5.59
C LEU A 111 -2.13 24.37 -4.43
N GLU A 112 -2.22 24.93 -3.23
CA GLU A 112 -2.82 24.22 -2.08
C GLU A 112 -4.32 23.94 -2.29
N GLU A 113 -4.99 24.71 -3.16
CA GLU A 113 -6.41 24.49 -3.46
C GLU A 113 -6.67 23.05 -3.97
N PHE A 114 -5.72 22.49 -4.73
CA PHE A 114 -5.81 21.15 -5.30
C PHE A 114 -5.78 20.05 -4.25
N LEU A 115 -5.28 20.32 -3.03
CA LEU A 115 -5.30 19.35 -1.93
C LEU A 115 -6.70 19.13 -1.33
N SER A 116 -7.64 20.04 -1.62
CA SER A 116 -9.03 19.97 -1.18
C SER A 116 -9.99 19.52 -2.29
N LYS A 117 -9.54 19.51 -3.55
CA LYS A 117 -10.34 19.04 -4.70
C LYS A 117 -10.47 17.51 -4.72
N GLN A 118 -11.47 17.03 -5.45
CA GLN A 118 -11.74 15.61 -5.66
C GLN A 118 -11.83 15.31 -7.16
N ASN A 119 -11.28 14.17 -7.57
CA ASN A 119 -11.46 13.68 -8.93
C ASN A 119 -12.90 13.15 -9.08
N HIS A 120 -13.74 13.82 -9.86
CA HIS A 120 -15.11 13.37 -10.14
C HIS A 120 -15.23 12.54 -11.42
N GLN A 121 -14.19 12.53 -12.26
CA GLN A 121 -14.18 11.77 -13.51
C GLN A 121 -13.45 10.44 -13.34
N THR A 122 -14.05 9.36 -13.84
CA THR A 122 -13.49 8.00 -13.83
C THR A 122 -12.23 7.86 -14.70
N LYS A 123 -11.98 8.84 -15.58
CA LYS A 123 -10.86 8.92 -16.51
C LYS A 123 -10.55 10.39 -16.77
N ILE A 124 -9.31 10.80 -16.50
CA ILE A 124 -8.82 12.15 -16.79
C ILE A 124 -8.39 12.18 -18.26
N SER A 125 -8.96 13.11 -19.02
CA SER A 125 -8.97 13.15 -20.48
C SER A 125 -7.57 13.05 -21.12
N SER A 126 -7.50 12.41 -22.29
CA SER A 126 -6.31 12.23 -23.12
C SER A 126 -5.98 13.44 -24.01
N THR A 127 -6.63 14.58 -23.78
CA THR A 127 -6.44 15.81 -24.56
C THR A 127 -5.28 16.66 -24.07
N ASP A 128 -4.87 16.50 -22.81
CA ASP A 128 -3.78 17.26 -22.22
C ASP A 128 -2.44 16.57 -22.49
N GLU A 129 -1.48 17.31 -23.06
CA GLU A 129 -0.11 16.81 -23.31
C GLU A 129 0.63 16.48 -22.01
N VAL A 130 0.31 17.19 -20.92
CA VAL A 130 0.93 17.01 -19.60
C VAL A 130 -0.15 16.96 -18.53
N GLN A 131 -0.06 15.94 -17.67
CA GLN A 131 -0.89 15.79 -16.48
C GLN A 131 -0.06 15.98 -15.20
N VAL A 132 -0.68 16.54 -14.17
CA VAL A 132 -0.10 16.79 -12.84
C VAL A 132 -0.91 16.04 -11.80
N LEU A 133 -0.25 15.23 -10.97
CA LEU A 133 -0.83 14.49 -9.86
C LEU A 133 -0.39 15.10 -8.52
N PHE A 134 -1.35 15.54 -7.73
CA PHE A 134 -1.14 16.00 -6.36
C PHE A 134 -1.30 14.83 -5.39
N LEU A 135 -0.33 14.69 -4.47
CA LEU A 135 -0.35 13.67 -3.44
C LEU A 135 -0.29 14.32 -2.05
N LYS A 136 -0.89 13.66 -1.07
CA LYS A 136 -0.72 14.00 0.35
C LYS A 136 -0.02 12.87 1.08
N LYS A 137 0.71 13.20 2.14
CA LYS A 137 1.26 12.16 3.03
C LYS A 137 0.12 11.36 3.61
N HIS A 138 0.32 10.05 3.76
CA HIS A 138 -0.54 9.32 4.66
C HIS A 138 -0.44 9.93 6.06
N PRO A 139 -1.56 10.08 6.78
CA PRO A 139 -1.48 10.48 8.17
C PRO A 139 -0.53 9.51 8.87
N LYS A 140 0.46 10.04 9.59
CA LYS A 140 1.30 9.24 10.50
C LYS A 140 0.39 8.73 11.62
N SER A 141 -0.38 7.71 11.32
CA SER A 141 -0.87 6.81 12.34
C SER A 141 0.37 6.03 12.76
N SER A 142 0.75 6.21 14.02
CA SER A 142 1.67 5.32 14.71
C SER A 142 1.15 3.89 14.54
N LEU A 143 1.69 3.18 13.54
CA LEU A 143 1.58 1.74 13.38
C LEU A 143 2.21 1.05 14.61
#